data_AF-Q02CA5-F1
#
_entry.id   AF-Q02CA5-F1
#
_cell.length_a   1.000
_cell.length_b   1.000
_cell.length_c   1.000
_cell.angle_alpha   90.00
_cell.angle_beta   90.00
_cell.angle_gamma   90.00
#
_symmetry.space_group_name_H-M   'P 1'
#
loop_
_entity.id
_entity.type
_entity.pdbx_description
1 polymer ?
#
loop_
_entity_poly.entity_id
_entity_poly.type
_entity_poly.pdbx_seq_one_letter_code
_entity_poly.pdbx_strand_id
1 'polypeptide(L)'
;MRTSEETNRSLTLDQRLAEGPFALSEALRYAALLAEEVRQVHDSGSNCGALLPSNIAVTGTGLVLRLSPHLPAAVTPYTAPEILQGNPADARSDIFAFGAIVYEMVTGRRAFAGDNPDALSVSLTISDPPPSGTAGVDHLVSNCIAKDPAVRCQRMQKVILELRLHSFSAPRTQAILPKQSLTAALRSETRQLEDRVAGLLQTQEKTIVEIQQTSGDAISELRDRLCKVESALGPVQARSTVVETLCQQIMAHLEQVQQNIEALDERVNSMRDGIDVLSQGATVLHDYVGTRMHEFEQTLKSQRTTIASVVAGQTQTDDLVEGLVSAMDLLHTVVIGPADEFGGVMDGFGKNGDGKLGDIELLHAM
;
A
#
# COMPACT_ATOMS: atom_id res chain seq x y z
N MET A 1 13.31 12.88 54.63
CA MET A 1 12.60 13.03 53.34
C MET A 1 11.35 12.18 53.39
N ARG A 2 10.20 12.78 53.75
CA ARG A 2 8.89 12.16 53.55
C ARG A 2 8.55 12.40 52.08
N THR A 3 8.43 11.32 51.32
CA THR A 3 7.98 11.33 49.94
C THR A 3 6.52 11.78 49.90
N SER A 4 6.29 12.97 49.39
CA SER A 4 4.97 13.52 49.06
C SER A 4 4.44 12.84 47.80
N GLU A 5 4.30 11.51 47.83
CA GLU A 5 3.44 10.76 46.91
C GLU A 5 2.06 10.64 47.57
N GLU A 6 1.36 11.77 47.70
CA GLU A 6 -0.10 11.72 47.79
C GLU A 6 -0.59 11.43 46.37
N THR A 7 -0.67 10.15 46.05
CA THR A 7 -1.29 9.61 44.85
C THR A 7 -2.73 10.11 44.80
N ASN A 8 -2.99 11.17 44.03
CA ASN A 8 -4.32 11.68 43.71
C ASN A 8 -5.09 10.56 42.97
N ARG A 9 -5.79 9.70 43.72
CA ARG A 9 -6.58 8.59 43.20
C ARG A 9 -7.71 9.15 42.34
N SER A 10 -7.50 9.25 41.03
CA SER A 10 -8.59 9.54 40.10
C SER A 10 -9.56 8.35 40.12
N LEU A 11 -10.70 8.49 40.78
CA LEU A 11 -11.80 7.52 40.75
C LEU A 11 -12.58 7.74 39.45
N THR A 12 -13.15 6.68 38.89
CA THR A 12 -14.07 6.80 37.76
C THR A 12 -15.47 7.18 38.23
N LEU A 13 -16.29 7.76 37.36
CA LEU A 13 -17.62 8.23 37.73
C LEU A 13 -18.52 7.07 38.15
N ASP A 14 -18.38 5.89 37.56
CA ASP A 14 -19.06 4.66 38.00
C ASP A 14 -18.73 4.29 39.46
N GLN A 15 -17.46 4.36 39.85
CA GLN A 15 -17.02 4.11 41.23
C GLN A 15 -17.61 5.13 42.19
N ARG A 16 -17.64 6.40 41.79
CA ARG A 16 -18.21 7.47 42.61
C ARG A 16 -19.74 7.38 42.72
N LEU A 17 -20.42 6.96 41.66
CA LEU A 17 -21.87 6.71 41.67
C LEU A 17 -22.24 5.53 42.57
N ALA A 18 -21.36 4.52 42.69
CA ALA A 18 -21.56 3.40 43.60
C ALA A 18 -21.53 3.81 45.09
N GLU A 19 -20.91 4.93 45.44
CA GLU A 19 -20.93 5.50 46.80
C GLU A 19 -22.25 6.21 47.14
N GLY A 20 -23.10 6.49 46.14
CA GLY A 20 -24.40 7.12 46.28
C GLY A 20 -24.58 8.40 45.43
N PRO A 21 -25.78 9.02 45.49
CA PRO A 21 -26.09 10.20 44.69
C PRO A 21 -25.21 11.40 45.07
N PHE A 22 -24.98 12.29 44.10
CA PHE A 22 -24.30 13.55 44.33
C PHE A 22 -25.25 14.58 44.94
N ALA A 23 -24.71 15.54 45.68
CA ALA A 23 -25.45 16.75 46.01
C ALA A 23 -25.81 17.49 44.71
N LEU A 24 -27.01 18.06 44.61
CA LEU A 24 -27.50 18.68 43.38
C LEU A 24 -26.53 19.71 42.78
N SER A 25 -25.92 20.55 43.63
CA SER A 25 -24.93 21.54 43.20
C SER A 25 -23.66 20.89 42.63
N GLU A 26 -23.23 19.76 43.19
CA GLU A 26 -22.08 19.00 42.73
C GLU A 26 -22.38 18.28 41.41
N ALA A 27 -23.56 17.64 41.30
CA ALA A 27 -24.04 16.99 40.08
C ALA A 27 -24.12 17.97 38.91
N LEU A 28 -24.71 19.15 39.13
CA LEU A 28 -24.82 20.20 38.10
C LEU A 28 -23.45 20.75 37.69
N ARG A 29 -22.51 20.87 38.64
CA ARG A 29 -21.13 21.27 38.32
C ARG A 29 -20.43 20.23 37.45
N TYR A 30 -20.49 18.95 37.81
CA TYR A 30 -19.91 17.89 36.98
C TYR A 30 -20.61 17.75 35.63
N ALA A 31 -21.94 17.92 35.57
CA ALA A 31 -22.69 17.95 34.33
C ALA A 31 -22.22 19.08 33.41
N ALA A 32 -21.98 20.28 33.94
CA ALA A 32 -21.45 21.40 33.17
C ALA A 32 -20.04 21.15 32.63
N LEU A 33 -19.16 20.54 33.44
CA LEU A 33 -17.82 20.15 32.99
C LEU A 33 -17.88 19.07 31.91
N LEU A 34 -18.67 18.01 32.12
CA LEU A 34 -18.83 16.94 31.15
C LEU A 34 -19.43 17.44 29.82
N ALA A 35 -20.43 18.32 29.88
CA ALA A 35 -21.01 18.92 28.68
C ALA A 35 -19.98 19.73 27.89
N GLU A 36 -19.08 20.43 28.57
CA GLU A 36 -18.00 21.19 27.93
C GLU A 36 -16.98 20.27 27.25
N GLU A 37 -16.57 19.19 27.90
CA GLU A 37 -15.68 18.18 27.30
C GLU A 37 -16.31 17.54 26.05
N VAL A 38 -17.58 17.14 26.14
CA VAL A 38 -18.30 16.54 24.99
C VAL A 38 -18.47 17.56 23.86
N ARG A 39 -18.74 18.83 24.18
CA ARG A 39 -18.81 19.91 23.18
C ARG A 39 -17.48 20.05 22.42
N GLN A 40 -16.36 20.02 23.11
CA GLN A 40 -15.04 20.14 22.47
C GLN A 40 -14.79 19.00 21.49
N VAL A 41 -15.17 17.76 21.84
CA VAL A 41 -15.09 16.60 20.94
C VAL A 41 -15.99 16.76 19.72
N HIS A 42 -17.22 17.26 19.90
CA HIS A 42 -18.16 17.53 18.81
C HIS A 42 -17.66 18.63 17.87
N ASP A 43 -17.09 19.70 18.42
CA ASP A 43 -16.57 20.82 17.65
C ASP A 43 -15.33 20.45 16.82
N SER A 44 -14.58 19.42 17.22
CA SER A 44 -13.51 18.83 16.39
C SER A 44 -14.02 17.88 15.31
N GLY A 45 -15.34 17.75 15.14
CA GLY A 45 -15.97 16.88 14.14
C GLY A 45 -15.98 15.39 14.51
N SER A 46 -15.64 15.06 15.75
CA SER A 46 -15.69 13.70 16.28
C SER A 46 -16.89 13.52 17.22
N ASN A 47 -17.28 12.28 17.48
CA ASN A 47 -18.21 11.96 18.56
C ASN A 47 -17.52 11.05 19.57
N CYS A 48 -18.07 10.96 20.77
CA CYS A 48 -17.51 10.11 21.81
C CYS A 48 -17.81 8.64 21.52
N GLY A 49 -19.02 8.34 21.03
CA GLY A 49 -19.47 7.01 20.63
C GLY A 49 -19.70 6.04 21.80
N ALA A 50 -18.99 6.22 22.91
CA ALA A 50 -19.04 5.38 24.09
C ALA A 50 -19.00 6.22 25.38
N LEU A 51 -19.95 7.14 25.54
CA LEU A 51 -20.05 7.97 26.74
C LEU A 51 -20.62 7.14 27.91
N LEU A 52 -19.73 6.61 28.75
CA LEU A 52 -20.04 5.76 29.89
C LEU A 52 -19.43 6.32 31.18
N PRO A 53 -20.04 6.11 32.37
CA PRO A 53 -19.43 6.53 33.63
C PRO A 53 -18.04 5.94 33.90
N SER A 54 -17.74 4.73 33.40
CA SER A 54 -16.40 4.12 33.48
C SER A 54 -15.34 4.85 32.65
N ASN A 55 -15.77 5.58 31.63
CA ASN A 55 -14.93 6.38 30.72
C ASN A 55 -14.77 7.82 31.21
N ILE A 56 -15.25 8.13 32.41
CA ILE A 56 -15.18 9.47 33.00
C ILE A 56 -14.37 9.38 34.28
N ALA A 57 -13.25 10.10 34.33
CA ALA A 57 -12.43 10.20 35.54
C ALA A 57 -12.83 11.44 36.34
N VAL A 58 -13.16 11.24 37.62
CA VAL A 58 -13.42 12.30 38.58
C VAL A 58 -12.11 12.59 39.32
N THR A 59 -11.73 13.86 39.32
CA THR A 59 -10.59 14.39 40.09
C THR A 59 -11.12 15.40 41.11
N GLY A 60 -10.33 15.73 42.15
CA GLY A 60 -10.81 16.57 43.26
C GLY A 60 -11.47 17.90 42.86
N THR A 61 -11.15 18.46 41.69
CA THR A 61 -11.75 19.70 41.17
C THR A 61 -12.39 19.57 39.78
N GLY A 62 -12.14 18.48 39.05
CA GLY A 62 -12.47 18.38 37.63
C GLY A 62 -12.98 17.01 37.20
N LEU A 63 -13.38 16.94 35.95
CA LEU A 63 -13.85 15.73 35.29
C LEU A 63 -13.10 15.62 33.95
N VAL A 64 -12.57 14.44 33.63
CA VAL A 64 -11.85 14.18 32.38
C VAL A 64 -12.51 13.04 31.63
N LEU A 65 -12.82 13.28 30.35
CA LEU A 65 -13.37 12.26 29.47
C LEU A 65 -12.23 11.40 28.88
N ARG A 66 -12.33 10.08 29.04
CA ARG A 66 -11.42 9.09 28.47
C ARG A 66 -12.09 8.46 27.25
N LEU A 67 -11.80 9.00 26.07
CA LEU A 67 -12.35 8.48 24.81
C LEU A 67 -11.88 7.05 24.58
N SER A 68 -12.84 6.17 24.24
CA SER A 68 -12.57 4.82 23.78
C SER A 68 -12.90 4.74 22.29
N PRO A 69 -11.99 4.27 21.42
CA PRO A 69 -12.19 4.28 19.96
C PRO A 69 -13.25 3.30 19.44
N HIS A 70 -13.92 2.55 20.33
CA HIS A 70 -14.86 1.49 19.97
C HIS A 70 -16.15 1.60 20.78
N LEU A 71 -17.28 1.39 20.08
CA LEU A 71 -18.58 1.19 20.72
C LEU A 71 -18.49 0.00 21.68
N PRO A 72 -19.04 0.08 22.91
CA PRO A 72 -19.07 -1.06 23.81
C PRO A 72 -19.73 -2.27 23.13
N ALA A 73 -19.11 -3.45 23.25
CA ALA A 73 -19.62 -4.70 22.68
C ALA A 73 -20.96 -5.17 23.29
N ALA A 74 -21.43 -4.50 24.35
CA ALA A 74 -22.66 -4.83 25.07
C ALA A 74 -23.55 -3.59 25.21
N VAL A 75 -24.86 -3.81 25.19
CA VAL A 75 -25.87 -2.78 25.47
C VAL A 75 -25.75 -2.32 26.91
N THR A 76 -25.61 -1.02 27.10
CA THR A 76 -25.52 -0.36 28.41
C THR A 76 -26.73 0.54 28.67
N PRO A 77 -27.01 0.91 29.93
CA PRO A 77 -28.09 1.87 30.28
C PRO A 77 -27.98 3.26 29.66
N TYR A 78 -26.86 3.57 29.02
CA TYR A 78 -26.57 4.85 28.36
C TYR A 78 -26.60 4.72 26.83
N THR A 79 -26.94 3.54 26.29
CA THR A 79 -26.96 3.28 24.84
C THR A 79 -28.18 3.93 24.22
N ALA A 80 -27.96 4.78 23.22
CA ALA A 80 -29.06 5.48 22.56
C ALA A 80 -29.94 4.53 21.72
N PRO A 81 -31.27 4.75 21.63
CA PRO A 81 -32.19 3.89 20.88
C PRO A 81 -31.80 3.63 19.43
N GLU A 82 -31.27 4.64 18.75
CA GLU A 82 -30.84 4.54 17.35
C GLU A 82 -29.64 3.59 17.16
N ILE A 83 -28.77 3.47 18.17
CA ILE A 83 -27.64 2.53 18.16
C ILE A 83 -28.15 1.09 18.28
N LEU A 84 -29.18 0.86 19.08
CA LEU A 84 -29.84 -0.47 19.20
C LEU A 84 -30.47 -0.90 17.87
N GLN A 85 -30.88 0.06 17.05
CA GLN A 85 -31.41 -0.16 15.70
C GLN A 85 -30.32 -0.34 14.64
N GLY A 86 -29.04 -0.29 15.02
CA GLY A 86 -27.90 -0.46 14.12
C GLY A 86 -27.41 0.82 13.43
N ASN A 87 -27.93 1.99 13.80
CA ASN A 87 -27.42 3.26 13.27
C ASN A 87 -26.06 3.61 13.92
N PRO A 88 -25.16 4.30 13.19
CA PRO A 88 -23.89 4.75 13.76
C PRO A 88 -24.15 5.80 14.85
N ALA A 89 -23.30 5.78 15.88
CA ALA A 89 -23.32 6.81 16.91
C ALA A 89 -23.00 8.18 16.32
N ASP A 90 -23.73 9.20 16.77
CA ASP A 90 -23.49 10.60 16.41
C ASP A 90 -23.54 11.50 17.67
N ALA A 91 -23.43 12.81 17.47
CA ALA A 91 -23.50 13.79 18.56
C ALA A 91 -24.80 13.69 19.39
N ARG A 92 -25.91 13.26 18.79
CA ARG A 92 -27.22 13.13 19.45
C ARG A 92 -27.29 11.86 20.29
N SER A 93 -26.54 10.82 19.91
CA SER A 93 -26.33 9.63 20.74
C SER A 93 -25.52 9.96 22.00
N ASP A 94 -24.49 10.80 21.88
CA ASP A 94 -23.71 11.27 23.05
C ASP A 94 -24.58 12.13 23.99
N ILE A 95 -25.46 12.98 23.44
CA ILE A 95 -26.40 13.78 24.24
C ILE A 95 -27.38 12.90 25.02
N PHE A 96 -27.84 11.79 24.43
CA PHE A 96 -28.68 10.82 25.13
C PHE A 96 -27.94 10.21 26.32
N ALA A 97 -26.72 9.71 26.08
CA ALA A 97 -25.88 9.14 27.13
C ALA A 97 -25.59 10.16 28.24
N PHE A 98 -25.31 11.42 27.87
CA PHE A 98 -25.12 12.53 28.81
C PHE A 98 -26.34 12.72 29.72
N GLY A 99 -27.55 12.78 29.15
CA GLY A 99 -28.78 12.94 29.92
C GLY A 99 -29.00 11.80 30.92
N ALA A 100 -28.74 10.56 30.50
CA ALA A 100 -28.84 9.39 31.37
C ALA A 100 -27.82 9.43 32.53
N ILE A 101 -26.59 9.90 32.27
CA ILE A 101 -25.56 10.06 33.31
C ILE A 101 -25.96 11.17 34.29
N VAL A 102 -26.45 12.32 33.82
CA VAL A 102 -26.91 13.41 34.70
C VAL A 102 -28.05 12.97 35.60
N TYR A 103 -29.00 12.21 35.04
CA TYR A 103 -30.09 11.63 35.82
C TYR A 103 -29.56 10.73 36.94
N GLU A 104 -28.59 9.87 36.65
CA GLU A 104 -28.01 8.97 37.65
C GLU A 104 -27.17 9.70 38.69
N MET A 105 -26.45 10.76 38.30
CA MET A 105 -25.73 11.60 39.26
C MET A 105 -26.64 12.23 40.30
N VAL A 106 -27.82 12.70 39.88
CA VAL A 106 -28.77 13.38 40.78
C VAL A 106 -29.59 12.39 41.62
N THR A 107 -30.03 11.29 41.01
CA THR A 107 -30.95 10.34 41.67
C THR A 107 -30.26 9.18 42.35
N GLY A 108 -29.01 8.87 41.98
CA GLY A 108 -28.30 7.66 42.36
C GLY A 108 -28.89 6.39 41.74
N ARG A 109 -29.77 6.54 40.74
CA ARG A 109 -30.45 5.43 40.06
C ARG A 109 -30.31 5.60 38.55
N ARG A 110 -30.18 4.49 37.83
CA ARG A 110 -30.13 4.52 36.36
C ARG A 110 -31.47 5.02 35.80
N ALA A 111 -31.40 5.84 34.76
CA ALA A 111 -32.57 6.32 34.03
C ALA A 111 -33.38 5.17 33.42
N PHE A 112 -32.66 4.16 32.91
CA PHE A 112 -33.20 2.97 32.29
C PHE A 112 -32.60 1.73 32.97
N ALA A 113 -33.44 0.76 33.29
CA ALA A 113 -33.05 -0.47 33.95
C ALA A 113 -33.73 -1.66 33.26
N GLY A 114 -33.06 -2.80 33.27
CA GLY A 114 -33.59 -4.07 32.77
C GLY A 114 -32.80 -5.23 33.36
N ASP A 115 -33.51 -6.31 33.70
CA ASP A 115 -32.93 -7.49 34.35
C ASP A 115 -32.03 -8.29 33.40
N ASN A 116 -32.18 -8.11 32.09
CA ASN A 116 -31.38 -8.69 31.04
C ASN A 116 -31.21 -7.70 29.86
N PRO A 117 -30.30 -7.97 28.90
CA PRO A 117 -30.03 -7.07 27.78
C PRO A 117 -31.27 -6.75 26.93
N ASP A 118 -32.19 -7.70 26.75
CA ASP A 118 -33.40 -7.50 25.96
C ASP A 118 -34.37 -6.55 26.68
N ALA A 119 -34.60 -6.76 27.98
CA ALA A 119 -35.42 -5.90 28.83
C ALA A 119 -34.84 -4.47 28.90
N LEU A 120 -33.51 -4.34 28.96
CA LEU A 120 -32.85 -3.04 28.92
C LEU A 120 -33.04 -2.35 27.57
N SER A 121 -32.91 -3.09 26.47
CA SER A 121 -33.13 -2.56 25.11
C SER A 121 -34.56 -2.07 24.91
N VAL A 122 -35.53 -2.80 25.46
CA VAL A 122 -36.94 -2.37 25.48
C VAL A 122 -37.08 -1.09 26.32
N SER A 123 -36.56 -1.06 27.55
CA SER A 123 -36.61 0.14 28.41
C SER A 123 -36.03 1.38 27.74
N LEU A 124 -34.87 1.22 27.08
CA LEU A 124 -34.22 2.30 26.33
C LEU A 124 -35.08 2.81 25.17
N THR A 125 -35.89 1.96 24.54
CA THR A 125 -36.69 2.32 23.36
C THR A 125 -38.04 2.93 23.71
N ILE A 126 -38.72 2.46 24.76
CA ILE A 126 -40.13 2.81 25.03
C ILE A 126 -40.41 3.43 26.40
N SER A 127 -39.52 3.31 27.38
CA SER A 127 -39.77 3.83 28.73
C SER A 127 -39.21 5.24 28.91
N ASP A 128 -39.90 6.08 29.68
CA ASP A 128 -39.36 7.32 30.21
C ASP A 128 -38.79 7.09 31.62
N PRO A 129 -37.73 7.80 32.03
CA PRO A 129 -37.22 7.63 33.39
C PRO A 129 -38.22 8.17 34.41
N PRO A 130 -38.19 7.67 35.66
CA PRO A 130 -38.90 8.27 36.76
C PRO A 130 -38.49 9.75 36.97
N PRO A 131 -39.32 10.61 37.58
CA PRO A 131 -38.92 11.98 37.91
C PRO A 131 -37.75 11.99 38.90
N SER A 132 -36.76 12.88 38.69
CA SER A 132 -35.60 13.05 39.57
C SER A 132 -35.95 13.71 40.91
N GLY A 133 -37.12 14.37 40.98
CA GLY A 133 -37.53 15.18 42.12
C GLY A 133 -37.13 16.65 42.02
N THR A 134 -36.45 17.05 40.94
CA THR A 134 -36.07 18.43 40.65
C THR A 134 -36.49 18.83 39.25
N ALA A 135 -37.51 19.70 39.14
CA ALA A 135 -38.11 20.07 37.87
C ALA A 135 -37.10 20.61 36.83
N GLY A 136 -36.06 21.34 37.27
CA GLY A 136 -35.01 21.83 36.38
C GLY A 136 -34.13 20.73 35.80
N VAL A 137 -33.82 19.70 36.59
CA VAL A 137 -33.08 18.51 36.12
C VAL A 137 -33.97 17.67 35.22
N ASP A 138 -35.24 17.50 35.57
CA ASP A 138 -36.21 16.73 34.76
C ASP A 138 -36.37 17.33 33.36
N HIS A 139 -36.46 18.66 33.26
CA HIS A 139 -36.53 19.37 31.99
C HIS A 139 -35.25 19.22 31.16
N LEU A 140 -34.08 19.35 31.78
CA LEU A 140 -32.81 19.17 31.09
C LEU A 140 -32.67 17.73 30.57
N VAL A 141 -32.95 16.76 31.44
CA VAL A 141 -32.83 15.34 31.15
C VAL A 141 -33.80 14.95 30.03
N SER A 142 -35.06 15.37 30.07
CA SER A 142 -36.05 15.07 29.03
C SER A 142 -35.61 15.57 27.64
N ASN A 143 -35.01 16.76 27.56
CA ASN A 143 -34.47 17.31 26.31
C ASN A 143 -33.24 16.54 25.78
N CYS A 144 -32.57 15.75 26.63
CA CYS A 144 -31.41 14.95 26.26
C CYS A 144 -31.79 13.51 25.88
N ILE A 145 -32.73 12.89 26.60
CA ILE A 145 -33.03 11.45 26.47
C ILE A 145 -34.28 11.11 25.63
N ALA A 146 -34.86 12.09 24.93
CA ALA A 146 -36.00 11.87 24.06
C ALA A 146 -35.71 10.71 23.08
N LYS A 147 -36.68 9.82 22.83
CA LYS A 147 -36.40 8.59 22.04
C LYS A 147 -36.04 8.91 20.59
N ASP A 148 -36.75 9.86 19.99
CA ASP A 148 -36.43 10.40 18.67
C ASP A 148 -35.23 11.37 18.75
N PRO A 149 -34.10 11.07 18.06
CA PRO A 149 -32.95 11.96 18.01
C PRO A 149 -33.25 13.36 17.47
N ALA A 150 -34.27 13.54 16.62
CA ALA A 150 -34.65 14.85 16.07
C ALA A 150 -35.31 15.77 17.11
N VAL A 151 -35.92 15.19 18.14
CA VAL A 151 -36.58 15.95 19.23
C VAL A 151 -35.57 16.38 20.30
N ARG A 152 -34.45 15.67 20.42
CA ARG A 152 -33.38 15.99 21.38
C ARG A 152 -32.75 17.35 21.11
N CYS A 153 -31.99 17.84 22.09
CA CYS A 153 -30.96 18.84 21.83
C CYS A 153 -30.05 18.39 20.69
N GLN A 154 -29.93 19.22 19.64
CA GLN A 154 -29.12 18.89 18.45
C GLN A 154 -27.63 19.20 18.65
N ARG A 155 -27.29 19.98 19.68
CA ARG A 155 -25.94 20.47 19.95
C ARG A 155 -25.71 20.59 21.45
N MET A 156 -24.53 20.21 21.92
CA MET A 156 -24.17 20.27 23.35
C MET A 156 -24.17 21.70 23.90
N GLN A 157 -23.93 22.71 23.05
CA GLN A 157 -24.03 24.13 23.40
C GLN A 157 -25.41 24.49 23.99
N LYS A 158 -26.50 23.91 23.47
CA LYS A 158 -27.85 24.16 24.01
C LYS A 158 -28.01 23.58 25.42
N VAL A 159 -27.46 22.38 25.65
CA VAL A 159 -27.47 21.71 26.96
C VAL A 159 -26.69 22.54 28.00
N ILE A 160 -25.53 23.07 27.63
CA ILE A 160 -24.73 23.96 28.50
C ILE A 160 -25.51 25.22 28.88
N LEU A 161 -26.24 25.82 27.93
CA LEU A 161 -27.07 26.99 28.20
C LEU A 161 -28.18 26.66 29.22
N GLU A 162 -28.89 25.55 29.05
CA GLU A 162 -29.93 25.09 29.98
C GLU A 162 -29.35 24.81 31.38
N LEU A 163 -28.20 24.16 31.48
CA LEU A 163 -27.50 23.92 32.74
C LEU A 163 -27.16 25.21 33.50
N ARG A 164 -26.70 26.24 32.77
CA ARG A 164 -26.40 27.54 33.36
C ARG A 164 -27.67 28.20 33.90
N LEU A 165 -28.76 28.18 33.13
CA LEU A 165 -30.04 28.76 33.56
C LEU A 165 -30.54 28.11 34.86
N HIS A 166 -30.43 26.80 35.00
CA HIS A 166 -30.87 26.09 36.21
C HIS A 166 -29.92 26.27 37.40
N SER A 167 -28.64 26.55 37.17
CA SER A 167 -27.66 26.79 38.25
C SER A 167 -27.84 28.16 38.94
N PHE A 168 -28.42 29.15 38.26
CA PHE A 168 -28.63 30.50 38.81
C PHE A 168 -29.93 30.65 39.65
N SER A 169 -30.85 29.69 39.62
CA SER A 169 -32.23 29.89 40.09
C SER A 169 -32.54 29.37 41.52
N ALA A 170 -31.53 29.06 42.35
CA ALA A 170 -31.72 28.58 43.73
C ALA A 170 -31.79 29.74 44.76
N PRO A 171 -32.92 30.00 45.48
CA PRO A 171 -33.02 31.15 46.39
C PRO A 171 -32.37 30.93 47.76
N ARG A 172 -31.60 31.92 48.23
CA ARG A 172 -31.17 32.07 49.64
C ARG A 172 -32.19 32.93 50.40
N THR A 173 -32.77 32.41 51.49
CA THR A 173 -33.73 33.15 52.34
C THR A 173 -33.26 33.17 53.80
N GLN A 174 -33.01 34.34 54.41
CA GLN A 174 -32.94 34.51 55.88
C GLN A 174 -33.45 35.88 56.38
N ALA A 175 -33.82 35.89 57.67
CA ALA A 175 -34.79 36.71 58.40
C ALA A 175 -34.39 38.15 58.82
N ILE A 176 -35.39 38.92 59.29
CA ILE A 176 -35.36 40.33 59.70
C ILE A 176 -35.15 40.49 61.23
N LEU A 177 -34.36 41.48 61.65
CA LEU A 177 -34.16 41.98 63.04
C LEU A 177 -34.27 43.55 63.10
N PRO A 178 -34.34 44.22 64.28
CA PRO A 178 -34.98 45.55 64.44
C PRO A 178 -34.13 46.79 64.07
N LYS A 179 -34.80 47.82 63.53
CA LYS A 179 -34.30 48.89 62.62
C LYS A 179 -33.21 49.86 63.09
N GLN A 180 -32.89 50.02 64.39
CA GLN A 180 -31.90 51.03 64.83
C GLN A 180 -30.50 50.47 65.12
N SER A 181 -30.39 49.28 65.72
CA SER A 181 -29.12 48.52 65.74
C SER A 181 -28.78 47.96 64.37
N LEU A 182 -29.81 47.70 63.54
CA LEU A 182 -29.67 47.22 62.17
C LEU A 182 -28.84 48.16 61.31
N THR A 183 -29.01 49.49 61.38
CA THR A 183 -28.31 50.39 60.44
C THR A 183 -26.82 50.55 60.74
N ALA A 184 -26.39 50.33 61.97
CA ALA A 184 -24.97 50.30 62.34
C ALA A 184 -24.37 48.92 62.03
N ALA A 185 -25.08 47.83 62.40
CA ALA A 185 -24.68 46.46 62.11
C ALA A 185 -24.64 46.17 60.60
N LEU A 186 -25.64 46.61 59.84
CA LEU A 186 -25.69 46.54 58.37
C LEU A 186 -24.53 47.30 57.74
N ARG A 187 -24.15 48.47 58.27
CA ARG A 187 -23.00 49.25 57.76
C ARG A 187 -21.66 48.56 58.06
N SER A 188 -21.50 47.95 59.23
CA SER A 188 -20.30 47.17 59.52
C SER A 188 -20.24 45.87 58.72
N GLU A 189 -21.37 45.17 58.56
CA GLU A 189 -21.44 43.97 57.72
C GLU A 189 -21.20 44.28 56.25
N THR A 190 -21.78 45.36 55.71
CA THR A 190 -21.51 45.77 54.32
C THR A 190 -20.05 46.11 54.10
N ARG A 191 -19.42 46.84 55.02
CA ARG A 191 -17.98 47.15 54.93
C ARG A 191 -17.10 45.90 55.02
N GLN A 192 -17.46 44.97 55.90
CA GLN A 192 -16.77 43.68 56.03
C GLN A 192 -17.01 42.77 54.82
N LEU A 193 -18.17 42.88 54.17
CA LEU A 193 -18.48 42.19 52.91
C LEU A 193 -17.68 42.80 51.76
N GLU A 194 -17.57 44.13 51.69
CA GLU A 194 -16.77 44.87 50.72
C GLU A 194 -15.29 44.49 50.84
N ASP A 195 -14.73 44.47 52.06
CA ASP A 195 -13.34 44.06 52.29
C ASP A 195 -13.09 42.58 51.89
N ARG A 196 -14.06 41.69 52.19
CA ARG A 196 -13.99 40.27 51.77
C ARG A 196 -14.08 40.12 50.25
N VAL A 197 -14.96 40.87 49.60
CA VAL A 197 -15.11 40.87 48.14
C VAL A 197 -13.86 41.43 47.48
N ALA A 198 -13.30 42.53 47.99
CA ALA A 198 -12.06 43.11 47.50
C ALA A 198 -10.88 42.12 47.62
N GLY A 199 -10.75 41.43 48.77
CA GLY A 199 -9.72 40.40 48.97
C GLY A 199 -9.88 39.19 48.04
N LEU A 200 -11.11 38.75 47.79
CA LEU A 200 -11.39 37.67 46.82
C LEU A 200 -11.08 38.10 45.39
N LEU A 201 -11.47 39.30 44.98
CA LEU A 201 -11.18 39.84 43.65
C LEU A 201 -9.68 39.99 43.42
N GLN A 202 -8.94 40.50 44.41
CA GLN A 202 -7.48 40.63 44.32
C GLN A 202 -6.79 39.25 44.26
N THR A 203 -7.31 38.25 44.97
CA THR A 203 -6.81 36.87 44.89
C THR A 203 -7.07 36.30 43.50
N GLN A 204 -8.29 36.46 42.96
CA GLN A 204 -8.63 35.99 41.62
C GLN A 204 -7.79 36.67 40.53
N GLU A 205 -7.58 37.99 40.62
CA GLU A 205 -6.74 38.74 39.67
C GLU A 205 -5.31 38.20 39.66
N LYS A 206 -4.74 37.94 40.84
CA LYS A 206 -3.42 37.31 40.96
C LYS A 206 -3.39 35.91 40.33
N THR A 207 -4.41 35.07 40.60
CA THR A 207 -4.47 33.72 40.01
C THR A 207 -4.62 33.79 38.48
N ILE A 208 -5.39 34.74 37.96
CA ILE A 208 -5.55 34.94 36.51
C ILE A 208 -4.21 35.31 35.87
N VAL A 209 -3.45 36.23 36.46
CA VAL A 209 -2.12 36.61 35.95
C VAL A 209 -1.16 35.41 35.98
N GLU A 210 -1.14 34.63 37.06
CA GLU A 210 -0.31 33.42 37.16
C GLU A 210 -0.71 32.36 36.12
N ILE A 211 -2.01 32.15 35.89
CA ILE A 211 -2.51 31.23 34.84
C ILE A 211 -2.12 31.72 33.45
N GLN A 212 -2.26 33.02 33.18
CA GLN A 212 -1.90 33.61 31.89
C GLN A 212 -0.41 33.48 31.60
N GLN A 213 0.43 33.71 32.62
CA GLN A 213 1.88 33.62 32.49
C GLN A 213 2.33 32.17 32.27
N THR A 214 1.83 31.23 33.07
CA THR A 214 2.13 29.80 32.90
C THR A 214 1.64 29.25 31.56
N SER A 215 0.47 29.68 31.10
CA SER A 215 -0.05 29.34 29.77
C SER A 215 0.82 29.92 28.66
N GLY A 216 1.26 31.17 28.79
CA GLY A 216 2.16 31.82 27.83
C GLY A 216 3.52 31.12 27.72
N ASP A 217 4.08 30.70 28.85
CA ASP A 217 5.33 29.95 28.90
C ASP A 217 5.18 28.57 28.26
N ALA A 218 4.09 27.84 28.56
CA ALA A 218 3.80 26.55 27.95
C ALA A 218 3.58 26.63 26.43
N ILE A 219 2.87 27.66 25.95
CA ILE A 219 2.68 27.90 24.51
C ILE A 219 4.02 28.19 23.83
N SER A 220 4.88 28.98 24.47
CA SER A 220 6.22 29.29 23.94
C SER A 220 7.09 28.04 23.87
N GLU A 221 7.05 27.18 24.88
CA GLU A 221 7.77 25.90 24.86
C GLU A 221 7.24 24.95 23.76
N LEU A 222 5.92 24.86 23.59
CA LEU A 222 5.32 24.07 22.51
C LEU A 222 5.73 24.58 21.14
N ARG A 223 5.78 25.90 20.94
CA ARG A 223 6.24 26.51 19.69
C ARG A 223 7.71 26.18 19.41
N ASP A 224 8.57 26.25 20.41
CA ASP A 224 9.97 25.87 20.29
C ASP A 224 10.15 24.38 19.95
N ARG A 225 9.34 23.50 20.56
CA ARG A 225 9.34 22.06 20.23
C ARG A 225 8.86 21.82 18.80
N LEU A 226 7.80 22.50 18.35
CA LEU A 226 7.32 22.43 16.97
C LEU A 226 8.40 22.87 15.98
N CYS A 227 9.08 24.00 16.24
CA CYS A 227 10.16 24.48 15.39
C CYS A 227 11.31 23.46 15.27
N LYS A 228 11.67 22.79 16.37
CA LYS A 228 12.65 21.69 16.35
C LYS A 228 12.19 20.52 15.48
N VAL A 229 10.93 20.11 15.60
CA VAL A 229 10.36 19.03 14.76
C VAL A 229 10.35 19.42 13.29
N GLU A 230 9.92 20.63 12.94
CA GLU A 230 9.93 21.14 11.57
C GLU A 230 11.34 21.17 10.98
N SER A 231 12.33 21.64 11.75
CA SER A 231 13.73 21.65 11.32
C SER A 231 14.30 20.24 11.10
N ALA A 232 13.83 19.24 11.85
CA ALA A 232 14.22 17.85 11.70
C ALA A 232 13.50 17.14 10.54
N LEU A 233 12.31 17.61 10.16
CA LEU A 233 11.52 17.05 9.06
C LEU A 233 12.10 17.40 7.69
N GLY A 234 12.69 18.60 7.53
CA GLY A 234 13.30 19.05 6.27
C GLY A 234 14.32 18.06 5.67
N PRO A 235 15.33 17.61 6.43
CA PRO A 235 16.29 16.60 5.96
C PRO A 235 15.65 15.25 5.58
N VAL A 236 14.61 14.82 6.32
CA VAL A 236 13.89 13.58 6.02
C VAL A 236 13.13 13.70 4.70
N GLN A 237 12.49 14.84 4.49
CA GLN A 237 11.75 15.13 3.26
C GLN A 237 12.69 15.24 2.06
N ALA A 238 13.85 15.89 2.22
CA ALA A 238 14.90 15.90 1.19
C ALA A 238 15.40 14.49 0.85
N ARG A 239 15.65 13.63 1.85
CA ARG A 239 16.04 12.22 1.61
C ARG A 239 14.93 11.44 0.90
N SER A 240 13.66 11.67 1.24
CA SER A 240 12.52 11.05 0.55
C SER A 240 12.50 11.39 -0.94
N THR A 241 12.70 12.67 -1.30
CA THR A 241 12.72 13.08 -2.72
C THR A 241 13.87 12.45 -3.51
N VAL A 242 15.04 12.27 -2.89
CA VAL A 242 16.18 11.60 -3.51
C VAL A 242 15.87 10.12 -3.76
N VAL A 243 15.26 9.43 -2.78
CA VAL A 243 14.85 8.03 -2.92
C VAL A 243 13.81 7.89 -4.04
N GLU A 244 12.83 8.78 -4.11
CA GLU A 244 11.81 8.77 -5.15
C GLU A 244 12.41 8.96 -6.56
N THR A 245 13.36 9.89 -6.69
CA THR A 245 14.10 10.13 -7.94
C THR A 245 14.91 8.89 -8.35
N LEU A 246 15.61 8.26 -7.40
CA LEU A 246 16.37 7.02 -7.65
C LEU A 246 15.45 5.87 -8.09
N CYS A 247 14.29 5.71 -7.44
CA CYS A 247 13.31 4.70 -7.83
C CYS A 247 12.80 4.92 -9.26
N GLN A 248 12.47 6.17 -9.63
CA GLN A 248 12.07 6.50 -11.00
C GLN A 248 13.17 6.17 -12.02
N GLN A 249 14.42 6.48 -11.68
CA GLN A 249 15.55 6.19 -12.57
C GLN A 249 15.83 4.69 -12.71
N ILE A 250 15.68 3.90 -11.64
CA ILE A 250 15.77 2.44 -11.69
C ILE A 250 14.67 1.87 -12.58
N MET A 251 13.42 2.34 -12.43
CA MET A 251 12.31 1.89 -13.26
C MET A 251 12.56 2.16 -14.75
N ALA A 252 13.03 3.36 -15.11
CA ALA A 252 13.38 3.69 -16.49
C ALA A 252 14.50 2.80 -17.04
N HIS A 253 15.52 2.49 -16.23
CA HIS A 253 16.58 1.55 -16.63
C HIS A 253 16.05 0.14 -16.84
N LEU A 254 15.14 -0.36 -15.99
CA LEU A 254 14.55 -1.67 -16.15
C LEU A 254 13.73 -1.77 -17.43
N GLU A 255 12.96 -0.72 -17.76
CA GLU A 255 12.19 -0.65 -19.00
C GLU A 255 13.11 -0.66 -20.24
N GLN A 256 14.21 0.11 -20.21
CA GLN A 256 15.20 0.09 -21.27
C GLN A 256 15.86 -1.28 -21.45
N VAL A 257 16.18 -1.97 -20.35
CA VAL A 257 16.75 -3.32 -20.39
C VAL A 257 15.75 -4.30 -21.00
N GLN A 258 14.47 -4.19 -20.65
CA GLN A 258 13.43 -5.06 -21.21
C GLN A 258 13.27 -4.85 -22.72
N GLN A 259 13.23 -3.60 -23.19
CA GLN A 259 13.21 -3.29 -24.62
C GLN A 259 14.44 -3.85 -25.36
N ASN A 260 15.62 -3.78 -24.74
CA ASN A 260 16.84 -4.34 -25.33
C ASN A 260 16.79 -5.87 -25.42
N ILE A 261 16.18 -6.55 -24.44
CA ILE A 261 15.99 -8.00 -24.45
C ILE A 261 15.03 -8.39 -25.58
N GLU A 262 13.91 -7.68 -25.73
CA GLU A 262 12.94 -7.92 -26.81
C GLU A 262 13.60 -7.73 -28.20
N ALA A 263 14.35 -6.64 -28.39
CA ALA A 263 15.09 -6.41 -29.63
C ALA A 263 16.17 -7.47 -29.90
N LEU A 264 16.80 -8.00 -28.84
CA LEU A 264 17.77 -9.09 -28.98
C LEU A 264 17.08 -10.40 -29.37
N ASP A 265 15.91 -10.69 -28.80
CA ASP A 265 15.12 -11.88 -29.13
C ASP A 265 14.69 -11.87 -30.61
N GLU A 266 14.19 -10.73 -31.10
CA GLU A 266 13.86 -10.55 -32.52
C GLU A 266 15.06 -10.81 -33.43
N ARG A 267 16.25 -10.31 -33.06
CA ARG A 267 17.49 -10.54 -33.83
C ARG A 267 17.92 -12.00 -33.81
N VAL A 268 17.77 -12.69 -32.67
CA VAL A 268 18.08 -14.12 -32.54
C VAL A 268 17.14 -14.94 -33.40
N ASN A 269 15.84 -14.62 -33.40
CA ASN A 269 14.83 -15.29 -34.22
C ASN A 269 15.13 -15.08 -35.72
N SER A 270 15.42 -13.84 -36.14
CA SER A 270 15.81 -13.56 -37.52
C SER A 270 17.08 -14.30 -37.94
N MET A 271 18.07 -14.43 -37.05
CA MET A 271 19.28 -15.21 -37.32
C MET A 271 18.98 -16.70 -37.45
N ARG A 272 18.08 -17.24 -36.61
CA ARG A 272 17.64 -18.63 -36.71
C ARG A 272 16.94 -18.91 -38.03
N ASP A 273 16.02 -18.05 -38.45
CA ASP A 273 15.36 -18.16 -39.76
C ASP A 273 16.39 -18.11 -40.90
N GLY A 274 17.39 -17.23 -40.81
CA GLY A 274 18.48 -17.15 -41.78
C GLY A 274 19.32 -18.44 -41.85
N ILE A 275 19.61 -19.05 -40.70
CA ILE A 275 20.32 -20.34 -40.64
C ILE A 275 19.48 -21.46 -41.27
N ASP A 276 18.17 -21.49 -41.02
CA ASP A 276 17.28 -22.49 -41.59
C ASP A 276 17.22 -22.38 -43.13
N VAL A 277 17.14 -21.16 -43.66
CA VAL A 277 17.21 -20.90 -45.10
C VAL A 277 18.55 -21.35 -45.69
N LEU A 278 19.68 -21.05 -45.03
CA LEU A 278 21.00 -21.49 -45.48
C LEU A 278 21.14 -23.01 -45.46
N SER A 279 20.64 -23.66 -44.40
CA SER A 279 20.63 -25.12 -44.26
C SER A 279 19.82 -25.76 -45.39
N GLN A 280 18.63 -25.22 -45.70
CA GLN A 280 17.80 -25.67 -46.81
C GLN A 280 18.47 -25.41 -48.17
N GLY A 281 19.16 -24.29 -48.34
CA GLY A 281 19.95 -24.03 -49.55
C GLY A 281 21.10 -25.03 -49.72
N ALA A 282 21.78 -25.38 -48.64
CA ALA A 282 22.87 -26.36 -48.65
C ALA A 282 22.38 -27.77 -49.02
N THR A 283 21.22 -28.20 -48.53
CA THR A 283 20.64 -29.51 -48.90
C THR A 283 20.23 -29.54 -50.38
N VAL A 284 19.60 -28.49 -50.89
CA VAL A 284 19.26 -28.38 -52.31
C VAL A 284 20.51 -28.40 -53.20
N LEU A 285 21.56 -27.68 -52.82
CA LEU A 285 22.83 -27.69 -53.55
C LEU A 285 23.47 -29.08 -53.52
N HIS A 286 23.46 -29.74 -52.36
CA HIS A 286 23.98 -31.10 -52.22
C HIS A 286 23.27 -32.09 -53.16
N ASP A 287 21.93 -32.07 -53.18
CA ASP A 287 21.13 -32.92 -54.07
C ASP A 287 21.39 -32.60 -55.55
N TYR A 288 21.53 -31.31 -55.91
CA TYR A 288 21.82 -30.90 -57.27
C TYR A 288 23.20 -31.39 -57.75
N VAL A 289 24.24 -31.17 -56.94
CA VAL A 289 25.61 -31.63 -57.24
C VAL A 289 25.65 -33.15 -57.30
N GLY A 290 24.98 -33.84 -56.36
CA GLY A 290 24.86 -35.30 -56.35
C GLY A 290 24.24 -35.83 -57.64
N THR A 291 23.12 -35.23 -58.06
CA THR A 291 22.43 -35.61 -59.31
C THR A 291 23.32 -35.37 -60.53
N ARG A 292 23.96 -34.20 -60.65
CA ARG A 292 24.87 -33.88 -61.76
C ARG A 292 26.08 -34.80 -61.83
N MET A 293 26.68 -35.11 -60.68
CA MET A 293 27.82 -36.03 -60.61
C MET A 293 27.40 -37.44 -61.04
N HIS A 294 26.21 -37.89 -60.65
CA HIS A 294 25.68 -39.17 -61.06
C HIS A 294 25.41 -39.24 -62.58
N GLU A 295 24.78 -38.21 -63.16
CA GLU A 295 24.59 -38.09 -64.62
C GLU A 295 25.92 -38.12 -65.38
N PHE A 296 26.93 -37.41 -64.86
CA PHE A 296 28.27 -37.38 -65.44
C PHE A 296 28.95 -38.76 -65.37
N GLU A 297 28.87 -39.44 -64.22
CA GLU A 297 29.41 -40.79 -64.06
C GLU A 297 28.74 -41.79 -65.01
N GLN A 298 27.42 -41.71 -65.18
CA GLN A 298 26.68 -42.53 -66.16
C GLN A 298 27.14 -42.25 -67.59
N THR A 299 27.36 -40.99 -67.94
CA THR A 299 27.88 -40.58 -69.25
C THR A 299 29.28 -41.15 -69.50
N LEU A 300 30.18 -41.08 -68.51
CA LEU A 300 31.52 -41.66 -68.61
C LEU A 300 31.46 -43.19 -68.76
N LYS A 301 30.58 -43.88 -68.02
CA LYS A 301 30.36 -45.32 -68.18
C LYS A 301 29.90 -45.65 -69.60
N SER A 302 28.96 -44.90 -70.16
CA SER A 302 28.47 -45.06 -71.53
C SER A 302 29.54 -44.78 -72.59
N GLN A 303 30.37 -43.75 -72.40
CA GLN A 303 31.49 -43.47 -73.31
C GLN A 303 32.54 -44.59 -73.24
N ARG A 304 32.86 -45.09 -72.05
CA ARG A 304 33.80 -46.20 -71.87
C ARG A 304 33.33 -47.47 -72.59
N THR A 305 32.05 -47.82 -72.49
CA THR A 305 31.51 -48.99 -73.21
C THR A 305 31.55 -48.78 -74.74
N THR A 306 31.27 -47.57 -75.21
CA THR A 306 31.37 -47.21 -76.63
C THR A 306 32.80 -47.33 -77.14
N ILE A 307 33.79 -46.79 -76.43
CA ILE A 307 35.21 -46.89 -76.79
C ILE A 307 35.65 -48.36 -76.80
N ALA A 308 35.27 -49.14 -75.78
CA ALA A 308 35.60 -50.57 -75.74
C ALA A 308 35.06 -51.32 -76.96
N SER A 309 33.85 -50.98 -77.43
CA SER A 309 33.28 -51.55 -78.65
C SER A 309 34.05 -51.14 -79.91
N VAL A 310 34.50 -49.88 -80.01
CA VAL A 310 35.30 -49.41 -81.15
C VAL A 310 36.66 -50.12 -81.19
N VAL A 311 37.33 -50.21 -80.04
CA VAL A 311 38.63 -50.90 -79.92
C VAL A 311 38.48 -52.37 -80.30
N ALA A 312 37.44 -53.05 -79.82
CA ALA A 312 37.18 -54.45 -80.20
C ALA A 312 36.94 -54.61 -81.71
N GLY A 313 36.20 -53.68 -82.33
CA GLY A 313 36.02 -53.65 -83.79
C GLY A 313 37.34 -53.41 -84.53
N GLN A 314 38.23 -52.57 -84.01
CA GLN A 314 39.54 -52.30 -84.60
C GLN A 314 40.48 -53.51 -84.50
N THR A 315 40.51 -54.20 -83.36
CA THR A 315 41.25 -55.47 -83.23
C THR A 315 40.74 -56.50 -84.24
N GLN A 316 39.42 -56.60 -84.42
CA GLN A 316 38.84 -57.49 -85.43
C GLN A 316 39.26 -57.11 -86.86
N THR A 317 39.37 -55.81 -87.19
CA THR A 317 39.88 -55.40 -88.50
C THR A 317 41.37 -55.68 -88.66
N ASP A 318 42.17 -55.52 -87.60
CA ASP A 318 43.60 -55.83 -87.62
C ASP A 318 43.82 -57.33 -87.86
N ASP A 319 43.06 -58.20 -87.20
CA ASP A 319 43.09 -59.66 -87.40
C ASP A 319 42.75 -60.05 -88.86
N LEU A 320 41.76 -59.37 -89.47
CA LEU A 320 41.39 -59.59 -90.88
C LEU A 320 42.50 -59.15 -91.85
N VAL A 321 43.17 -58.03 -91.56
CA VAL A 321 44.31 -57.56 -92.37
C VAL A 321 45.48 -58.53 -92.25
N GLU A 322 45.82 -59.00 -91.06
CA GLU A 322 46.89 -60.00 -90.85
C GLU A 322 46.58 -61.32 -91.58
N GLY A 323 45.31 -61.74 -91.57
CA GLY A 323 44.84 -62.88 -92.35
C GLY A 323 44.97 -62.67 -93.87
N LEU A 324 44.64 -61.48 -94.37
CA LEU A 324 44.82 -61.12 -95.79
C LEU A 324 46.30 -61.07 -96.19
N VAL A 325 47.16 -60.48 -95.35
CA VAL A 325 48.61 -60.44 -95.58
C VAL A 325 49.18 -61.85 -95.62
N SER A 326 48.79 -62.72 -94.69
CA SER A 326 49.20 -64.13 -94.68
C SER A 326 48.73 -64.89 -95.92
N ALA A 327 47.51 -64.63 -96.39
CA ALA A 327 46.98 -65.22 -97.63
C ALA A 327 47.72 -64.71 -98.87
N MET A 328 48.09 -63.42 -98.90
CA MET A 328 48.91 -62.84 -99.96
C MET A 328 50.33 -63.42 -99.97
N ASP A 329 50.94 -63.64 -98.80
CA ASP A 329 52.29 -64.23 -98.70
C ASP A 329 52.29 -65.70 -99.14
N LEU A 330 51.23 -66.46 -98.80
CA LEU A 330 50.97 -67.81 -99.32
C LEU A 330 50.78 -67.81 -100.85
N LEU A 331 50.09 -66.83 -101.42
CA LEU A 331 49.95 -66.69 -102.87
C LEU A 331 51.28 -66.29 -103.53
N HIS A 332 52.06 -65.42 -102.90
CA HIS A 332 53.38 -65.02 -103.37
C HIS A 332 54.34 -66.23 -103.40
N THR A 333 54.31 -67.11 -102.39
CA THR A 333 55.06 -68.37 -102.37
C THR A 333 54.58 -69.40 -103.40
N VAL A 334 53.28 -69.40 -103.76
CA VAL A 334 52.74 -70.31 -104.79
C VAL A 334 53.02 -69.81 -106.22
N VAL A 335 53.06 -68.49 -106.43
CA VAL A 335 53.31 -67.90 -107.75
C VAL A 335 54.82 -67.76 -108.06
N ILE A 336 55.69 -67.74 -107.04
CA ILE A 336 57.14 -67.63 -107.22
C ILE A 336 57.87 -68.69 -106.37
N GLY A 337 58.53 -69.65 -107.02
CA GLY A 337 59.64 -70.40 -106.40
C GLY A 337 60.24 -71.51 -107.30
N PRO A 338 61.50 -71.95 -107.09
CA PRO A 338 62.65 -71.24 -106.52
C PRO A 338 63.94 -71.35 -107.40
N ALA A 339 64.88 -70.41 -107.26
CA ALA A 339 66.30 -70.65 -107.52
C ALA A 339 67.19 -69.65 -106.75
N ASP A 340 68.17 -70.24 -106.05
CA ASP A 340 69.24 -69.75 -105.20
C ASP A 340 70.00 -68.49 -105.66
N GLU A 341 70.52 -67.68 -104.71
CA GLU A 341 71.97 -67.49 -104.46
C GLU A 341 72.31 -66.30 -103.51
N PHE A 342 73.33 -66.54 -102.68
CA PHE A 342 74.35 -65.61 -102.14
C PHE A 342 74.01 -64.42 -101.21
N GLY A 343 74.67 -64.45 -100.03
CA GLY A 343 75.76 -63.51 -99.80
C GLY A 343 75.51 -62.28 -98.89
N GLY A 344 75.58 -62.49 -97.58
CA GLY A 344 76.55 -61.85 -96.68
C GLY A 344 76.77 -60.31 -96.63
N VAL A 345 76.59 -59.80 -95.41
CA VAL A 345 77.58 -59.03 -94.61
C VAL A 345 77.50 -57.49 -94.58
N MET A 346 77.11 -57.06 -93.37
CA MET A 346 77.60 -55.98 -92.49
C MET A 346 77.34 -54.50 -92.82
N ASP A 347 76.45 -53.99 -91.98
CA ASP A 347 76.21 -52.62 -91.62
C ASP A 347 77.32 -52.06 -90.71
N GLY A 348 77.58 -50.76 -90.82
CA GLY A 348 78.58 -50.04 -90.05
C GLY A 348 78.23 -48.55 -89.97
N PHE A 349 78.50 -47.99 -88.78
CA PHE A 349 78.35 -46.58 -88.35
C PHE A 349 76.92 -46.15 -87.98
N GLY A 350 76.62 -45.52 -86.85
CA GLY A 350 77.49 -44.83 -85.89
C GLY A 350 77.03 -43.38 -85.69
N LYS A 351 76.78 -43.05 -84.42
CA LYS A 351 76.85 -41.73 -83.76
C LYS A 351 75.63 -40.80 -83.70
N ASN A 352 75.28 -40.54 -82.43
CA ASN A 352 75.22 -39.25 -81.72
C ASN A 352 74.33 -38.12 -82.23
N GLY A 353 73.48 -37.64 -81.30
CA GLY A 353 73.80 -36.37 -80.64
C GLY A 353 72.89 -35.17 -80.95
N ASP A 354 72.20 -34.75 -79.89
CA ASP A 354 71.91 -33.36 -79.48
C ASP A 354 70.81 -32.52 -80.15
N GLY A 355 70.06 -31.83 -79.27
CA GLY A 355 69.18 -30.68 -79.56
C GLY A 355 67.76 -30.86 -78.98
N LYS A 356 67.49 -30.63 -77.68
CA LYS A 356 67.34 -29.35 -76.94
C LYS A 356 66.14 -28.50 -77.41
N LEU A 357 65.38 -27.97 -76.42
CA LEU A 357 64.29 -26.95 -76.41
C LEU A 357 62.93 -27.56 -75.97
N GLY A 358 62.20 -27.03 -74.98
CA GLY A 358 62.36 -25.84 -74.14
C GLY A 358 61.21 -25.77 -73.12
N ASP A 359 61.44 -25.03 -72.04
CA ASP A 359 60.51 -24.70 -70.96
C ASP A 359 59.24 -23.98 -71.44
N ILE A 360 58.09 -24.23 -70.77
CA ILE A 360 57.06 -23.22 -70.48
C ILE A 360 56.40 -23.54 -69.13
N GLU A 361 56.69 -22.71 -68.12
CA GLU A 361 55.79 -22.43 -66.99
C GLU A 361 54.60 -21.60 -67.47
N LEU A 362 53.38 -21.82 -66.94
CA LEU A 362 52.48 -20.72 -66.60
C LEU A 362 51.44 -21.10 -65.53
N LEU A 363 51.40 -20.25 -64.51
CA LEU A 363 50.35 -20.05 -63.50
C LEU A 363 48.94 -19.87 -64.11
N HIS A 364 47.87 -20.20 -63.37
CA HIS A 364 47.17 -19.22 -62.50
C HIS A 364 45.86 -19.80 -61.91
N ALA A 365 45.54 -19.27 -60.73
CA ALA A 365 44.38 -19.54 -59.92
C ALA A 365 43.05 -19.07 -60.53
N MET A 366 41.97 -19.77 -60.17
CA MET A 366 40.66 -19.22 -59.81
C MET A 366 40.06 -20.07 -58.70
#